data_AF-A0AAN8H7J9-F1
#
_entry.id   AF-A0AAN8H7J9-F1
#
_cell.length_a   1.000
_cell.length_b   1.000
_cell.length_c   1.000
_cell.angle_alpha   90.00
_cell.angle_beta   90.00
_cell.angle_gamma   90.00
#
_symmetry.space_group_name_H-M   'P 1'
#
loop_
_entity.id
_entity.type
_entity.pdbx_description
1 polymer ?
#
loop_
_entity_poly.entity_id
_entity_poly.type
_entity_poly.pdbx_seq_one_letter_code
_entity_poly.pdbx_strand_id
1 'polypeptide(L)'
;MEHADFLGVDYPSLYMCKAKRGIKREDGGKEAYKLPHRLIEKKRRDRINECIGQLKDLLPEHLKLSTLGHLEKAVVLELTLKHLNALTAVTEQQHQKIVALQNGDRSMKTSIHADLDAFHSGFQACAKEVLQYLTMCH
;
A
#
# COMPACT_ATOMS: atom_id res chain seq x y z
N MET A 1 37.78 -32.20 -46.36
CA MET A 1 37.40 -31.07 -47.22
C MET A 1 35.89 -31.10 -47.30
N GLU A 2 35.26 -30.29 -46.43
CA GLU A 2 33.97 -29.58 -46.54
C GLU A 2 32.78 -30.39 -47.12
N HIS A 3 31.64 -30.56 -46.46
CA HIS A 3 30.86 -29.56 -45.74
C HIS A 3 29.89 -30.28 -44.78
N ALA A 4 29.73 -29.72 -43.59
CA ALA A 4 28.99 -30.29 -42.46
C ALA A 4 27.47 -30.35 -42.68
N ASP A 5 26.91 -31.41 -42.09
CA ASP A 5 25.60 -31.60 -41.43
C ASP A 5 24.60 -30.42 -41.42
N PHE A 6 23.30 -30.75 -41.52
CA PHE A 6 22.42 -30.78 -40.32
C PHE A 6 20.94 -30.53 -40.70
N LEU A 7 20.16 -31.60 -40.60
CA LEU A 7 18.70 -31.66 -40.40
C LEU A 7 17.78 -30.95 -41.40
N GLY A 8 17.16 -31.78 -42.27
CA GLY A 8 15.95 -31.45 -43.01
C GLY A 8 14.77 -31.19 -42.07
N VAL A 9 14.52 -29.92 -41.80
CA VAL A 9 13.29 -29.44 -41.17
C VAL A 9 12.53 -28.64 -42.23
N ASP A 10 11.46 -29.23 -42.75
CA ASP A 10 10.52 -28.56 -43.65
C ASP A 10 9.79 -27.46 -42.84
N TYR A 11 10.25 -26.22 -42.98
CA TYR A 11 9.66 -25.07 -42.29
C TYR A 11 8.54 -24.50 -43.17
N PRO A 12 7.28 -24.39 -42.69
CA PRO A 12 6.18 -23.90 -43.50
C PRO A 12 6.50 -22.54 -44.12
N SER A 13 6.39 -22.47 -45.45
CA SER A 13 6.57 -21.28 -46.30
C SER A 13 5.47 -20.23 -46.07
N LEU A 14 5.36 -19.73 -44.83
CA LEU A 14 4.41 -18.68 -44.45
C LEU A 14 5.08 -17.29 -44.39
N TYR A 15 6.37 -17.19 -44.72
CA TYR A 15 7.16 -15.95 -44.69
C TYR A 15 7.55 -15.43 -46.08
N MET A 16 6.75 -15.67 -47.12
CA MET A 16 6.90 -14.98 -48.40
C MET A 16 5.61 -14.26 -48.82
N CYS A 17 5.41 -13.05 -48.29
CA CYS A 17 4.49 -12.08 -48.87
C CYS A 17 5.05 -11.59 -50.20
N LYS A 18 4.63 -12.20 -51.33
CA LYS A 18 4.90 -11.65 -52.66
C LYS A 18 4.11 -10.36 -52.85
N ALA A 19 4.81 -9.23 -52.81
CA ALA A 19 4.27 -7.91 -53.11
C ALA A 19 3.95 -7.76 -54.61
N LYS A 20 2.65 -7.80 -54.97
CA LYS A 20 2.18 -7.30 -56.26
C LYS A 20 2.01 -5.78 -56.17
N ARG A 21 2.70 -5.09 -57.08
CA ARG A 21 2.76 -3.63 -57.23
C ARG A 21 1.37 -3.00 -57.38
N GLY A 22 1.11 -1.97 -56.57
CA GLY A 22 0.09 -0.95 -56.78
C GLY A 22 0.52 0.32 -56.05
N ILE A 23 0.96 1.33 -56.80
CA ILE A 23 1.30 2.65 -56.26
C ILE A 23 -0.01 3.37 -55.88
N LYS A 24 -0.21 3.64 -54.59
CA LYS A 24 -0.85 4.88 -54.13
C LYS A 24 -0.35 5.22 -52.73
N ARG A 25 -0.07 6.51 -52.55
CA ARG A 25 0.82 7.12 -51.57
C ARG A 25 0.18 7.22 -50.19
N GLU A 26 1.04 7.26 -49.17
CA GLU A 26 0.87 7.83 -47.81
C GLU A 26 0.09 7.04 -46.73
N ASP A 27 0.70 6.99 -45.54
CA ASP A 27 0.22 6.59 -44.20
C ASP A 27 0.43 5.14 -43.67
N GLY A 28 1.31 4.32 -44.26
CA GLY A 28 1.63 2.98 -43.71
C GLY A 28 2.48 2.98 -42.42
N GLY A 29 3.25 4.05 -42.16
CA GLY A 29 4.14 4.13 -41.00
C GLY A 29 3.43 4.45 -39.69
N LYS A 30 2.31 5.19 -39.72
CA LYS A 30 1.57 5.56 -38.51
C LYS A 30 0.69 4.43 -38.00
N GLU A 31 0.20 3.56 -38.88
CA GLU A 31 -0.61 2.37 -38.54
C GLU A 31 0.19 1.32 -37.74
N ALA A 32 1.49 1.15 -38.05
CA ALA A 32 2.36 0.18 -37.39
C ALA A 32 2.60 0.49 -35.91
N TYR A 33 2.68 1.77 -35.52
CA TYR A 33 2.78 2.19 -34.11
C TYR A 33 1.41 2.29 -33.40
N LYS A 34 0.32 2.46 -34.15
CA LYS A 34 -1.06 2.48 -33.59
C LYS A 34 -1.45 1.12 -33.01
N LEU A 35 -1.02 0.00 -33.58
CA LEU A 35 -1.35 -1.34 -33.09
C LEU A 35 -0.74 -1.64 -31.70
N PRO A 36 0.57 -1.44 -31.46
CA PRO A 36 1.16 -1.51 -30.12
C PRO A 36 0.51 -0.52 -29.13
N HIS A 37 0.25 0.71 -29.56
CA HIS A 37 -0.40 1.71 -28.70
C HIS A 37 -1.81 1.28 -28.27
N ARG A 38 -2.62 0.73 -29.19
CA ARG A 38 -3.94 0.17 -28.90
C ARG A 38 -3.88 -0.99 -27.90
N LEU A 39 -2.88 -1.86 -28.00
CA LEU A 39 -2.69 -2.99 -27.07
C LEU A 39 -2.31 -2.52 -25.66
N ILE A 40 -1.38 -1.57 -25.55
CA ILE A 40 -0.97 -0.99 -24.26
C ILE A 40 -2.17 -0.28 -23.61
N GLU A 41 -2.89 0.52 -24.39
CA GLU A 41 -4.09 1.21 -23.93
C GLU A 41 -5.16 0.22 -23.46
N LYS A 42 -5.40 -0.85 -24.22
CA LYS A 42 -6.33 -1.92 -23.84
C LYS A 42 -5.93 -2.52 -22.50
N LYS A 43 -4.66 -2.90 -22.32
CA LYS A 43 -4.15 -3.46 -21.06
C LYS A 43 -4.33 -2.49 -19.89
N ARG A 44 -4.13 -1.17 -20.10
CA ARG A 44 -4.38 -0.16 -19.06
C ARG A 44 -5.85 -0.13 -18.68
N ARG A 45 -6.75 -0.09 -19.67
CA ARG A 45 -8.21 -0.07 -19.44
C ARG A 45 -8.70 -1.32 -18.72
N ASP A 46 -8.21 -2.48 -19.12
CA ASP A 46 -8.56 -3.76 -18.49
C ASP A 46 -8.15 -3.75 -17.01
N ARG A 47 -6.93 -3.31 -16.69
CA ARG A 47 -6.47 -3.13 -15.30
C ARG A 47 -7.32 -2.14 -14.51
N ILE A 48 -7.68 -0.99 -15.10
CA ILE A 48 -8.55 0.00 -14.44
C ILE A 48 -9.92 -0.62 -14.11
N ASN A 49 -10.51 -1.34 -15.07
CA ASN A 49 -11.82 -1.97 -14.87
C ASN A 49 -11.77 -3.07 -13.81
N GLU A 50 -10.69 -3.85 -13.77
CA GLU A 50 -10.44 -4.86 -12.75
C GLU A 50 -10.35 -4.21 -11.35
N CYS A 51 -9.57 -3.15 -11.18
CA CYS A 51 -9.49 -2.43 -9.91
C CYS A 51 -10.86 -1.88 -9.48
N ILE A 52 -11.63 -1.29 -10.40
CA ILE A 52 -12.99 -0.80 -10.08
C ILE A 52 -13.92 -1.96 -9.67
N GLY A 53 -13.80 -3.13 -10.30
CA GLY A 53 -14.52 -4.34 -9.90
C GLY A 53 -14.17 -4.78 -8.48
N GLN A 54 -12.88 -4.84 -8.15
CA GLN A 54 -12.42 -5.18 -6.80
C GLN A 54 -12.90 -4.17 -5.75
N LEU A 55 -12.85 -2.87 -6.06
CA LEU A 55 -13.40 -1.84 -5.18
C LEU A 55 -14.89 -2.05 -4.94
N LYS A 56 -15.65 -2.36 -6.00
CA LYS A 56 -17.08 -2.69 -5.87
C LYS A 56 -17.29 -3.87 -4.93
N ASP A 57 -16.50 -4.93 -5.04
CA ASP A 57 -16.67 -6.12 -4.19
C ASP A 57 -16.32 -5.87 -2.73
N LEU A 58 -15.28 -5.06 -2.47
CA LEU A 58 -14.84 -4.66 -1.13
C LEU A 58 -15.79 -3.69 -0.42
N LEU A 59 -16.71 -3.04 -1.14
CA LEU A 59 -17.68 -2.15 -0.51
C LEU A 59 -18.57 -2.93 0.48
N PRO A 60 -19.01 -2.30 1.58
CA PRO A 60 -20.03 -2.86 2.46
C PRO A 60 -21.38 -3.06 1.75
N GLU A 61 -22.08 -4.16 2.04
CA GLU A 61 -23.38 -4.48 1.43
C GLU A 61 -24.42 -3.36 1.59
N HIS A 62 -24.47 -2.71 2.76
CA HIS A 62 -25.39 -1.60 3.01
C HIS A 62 -25.16 -0.39 2.07
N LEU A 63 -23.92 -0.18 1.59
CA LEU A 63 -23.63 0.86 0.59
C LEU A 63 -24.03 0.41 -0.82
N LYS A 64 -23.87 -0.88 -1.15
CA LYS A 64 -24.27 -1.45 -2.45
C LYS A 64 -25.79 -1.42 -2.63
N LEU A 65 -26.53 -1.81 -1.60
CA LEU A 65 -28.00 -1.91 -1.61
C LEU A 65 -28.71 -0.56 -1.76
N SER A 66 -28.02 0.55 -1.48
CA SER A 66 -28.53 1.89 -1.78
C SER A 66 -28.74 2.14 -3.27
N THR A 67 -28.17 1.29 -4.12
CA THR A 67 -28.32 1.35 -5.58
C THR A 67 -28.91 0.04 -6.08
N LEU A 68 -29.84 0.09 -7.03
CA LEU A 68 -30.60 -1.05 -7.55
C LEU A 68 -29.72 -2.01 -8.37
N GLY A 69 -28.78 -2.71 -7.73
CA GLY A 69 -27.94 -3.79 -8.28
C GLY A 69 -26.87 -3.37 -9.29
N HIS A 70 -27.07 -2.26 -10.01
CA HIS A 70 -26.11 -1.72 -10.97
C HIS A 70 -25.39 -0.50 -10.40
N LEU A 71 -24.22 -0.73 -9.80
CA LEU A 71 -23.30 0.34 -9.42
C LEU A 71 -22.54 0.83 -10.65
N GLU A 72 -22.83 2.06 -11.08
CA GLU A 72 -22.02 2.74 -12.08
C GLU A 72 -20.59 2.99 -11.56
N LYS A 73 -19.61 3.08 -12.46
CA LYS A 73 -18.19 3.24 -12.07
C LYS A 73 -17.95 4.48 -11.20
N ALA A 74 -18.64 5.59 -11.49
CA ALA A 74 -18.53 6.81 -10.69
C ALA A 74 -19.04 6.59 -9.25
N VAL A 75 -20.17 5.89 -9.12
CA VAL A 75 -20.77 5.57 -7.81
C VAL A 75 -19.87 4.61 -7.02
N VAL A 76 -19.26 3.61 -7.65
CA VAL A 76 -18.28 2.73 -6.98
C VAL A 76 -17.14 3.57 -6.38
N LEU A 77 -16.57 4.50 -7.14
CA LEU A 77 -15.48 5.34 -6.68
C LEU A 77 -15.90 6.28 -5.54
N GLU A 78 -17.08 6.89 -5.64
CA GLU A 78 -17.63 7.77 -4.60
C GLU A 78 -17.88 7.02 -3.29
N LEU A 79 -18.56 5.87 -3.36
CA LEU A 79 -18.82 5.03 -2.18
C LEU A 79 -17.53 4.51 -1.57
N THR A 80 -16.53 4.18 -2.39
CA THR A 80 -15.21 3.75 -1.91
C THR A 80 -14.56 4.87 -1.13
N LEU A 81 -14.55 6.10 -1.65
CA LEU A 81 -13.99 7.25 -0.95
C LEU A 81 -14.70 7.51 0.39
N LYS A 82 -16.04 7.44 0.38
CA LYS A 82 -16.84 7.59 1.61
C LYS A 82 -16.49 6.51 2.65
N HIS A 83 -16.32 5.26 2.21
CA HIS A 83 -15.93 4.15 3.09
C HIS A 83 -14.52 4.34 3.65
N LEU A 84 -13.55 4.73 2.83
CA LEU A 84 -12.18 5.00 3.29
C LEU A 84 -12.12 6.13 4.31
N ASN A 85 -12.86 7.23 4.09
CA ASN A 85 -12.93 8.32 5.05
C ASN A 85 -13.52 7.86 6.39
N ALA A 86 -14.55 7.01 6.37
CA ALA A 86 -15.11 6.43 7.58
C ALA A 86 -14.09 5.53 8.31
N LEU A 87 -13.35 4.70 7.58
CA LEU A 87 -12.28 3.86 8.16
C LEU A 87 -11.15 4.70 8.78
N THR A 88 -10.73 5.78 8.12
CA THR A 88 -9.74 6.72 8.66
C THR A 88 -10.22 7.34 9.97
N ALA A 89 -11.46 7.84 10.01
CA ALA A 89 -12.03 8.42 11.23
C ALA A 89 -12.09 7.41 12.39
N VAL A 90 -12.44 6.15 12.12
CA VAL A 90 -12.42 5.08 13.13
C VAL A 90 -10.99 4.81 13.61
N THR A 91 -10.01 4.78 12.71
CA THR A 91 -8.61 4.54 13.04
C THR A 91 -8.04 5.66 13.92
N GLU A 92 -8.33 6.93 13.58
CA GLU A 92 -7.95 8.08 14.39
C GLU A 92 -8.58 8.05 15.77
N GLN A 93 -9.88 7.72 15.85
CA GLN A 93 -10.57 7.57 17.14
C GLN A 93 -9.95 6.45 17.99
N GLN A 94 -9.60 5.32 17.38
CA GLN A 94 -8.90 4.23 18.07
C GLN A 94 -7.52 4.66 18.55
N HIS A 95 -6.76 5.40 17.74
CA HIS A 95 -5.47 5.94 18.12
C HIS A 95 -5.58 6.87 19.34
N GLN A 96 -6.55 7.79 19.34
CA GLN A 96 -6.80 8.68 20.48
C GLN A 96 -7.14 7.91 21.76
N LYS A 97 -7.94 6.85 21.67
CA LYS A 97 -8.25 5.99 22.83
C LYS A 97 -7.01 5.29 23.37
N ILE A 98 -6.14 4.77 22.51
CA ILE A 98 -4.88 4.13 22.93
C ILE A 98 -3.98 5.14 23.66
N VAL A 99 -3.82 6.34 23.10
CA VAL A 99 -3.03 7.42 23.72
C VAL A 99 -3.61 7.82 25.09
N ALA A 100 -4.93 7.97 25.19
CA ALA A 100 -5.59 8.29 26.46
C ALA A 100 -5.33 7.21 27.54
N LEU A 101 -5.41 5.92 27.17
CA LEU A 101 -5.12 4.81 28.07
C LEU A 101 -3.65 4.78 28.51
N GLN A 102 -2.72 5.03 27.59
CA GLN A 102 -1.28 5.11 27.89
C GLN A 102 -0.95 6.28 28.82
N ASN A 103 -1.61 7.42 28.63
CA ASN A 103 -1.43 8.59 29.50
C ASN A 103 -1.97 8.37 30.92
N GLY A 104 -3.10 7.65 31.06
CA GLY A 104 -3.63 7.26 32.37
C GLY A 104 -2.66 6.37 33.15
N ASP A 105 -2.03 5.39 32.49
CA ASP A 105 -1.06 4.49 33.11
C ASP A 105 0.30 5.19 33.39
N ARG A 106 0.72 6.11 32.51
CA ARG A 106 1.93 6.92 32.73
C ARG A 106 1.80 7.83 33.94
N SER A 107 0.64 8.48 34.16
CA SER A 107 0.40 9.35 35.32
C SER A 107 0.54 8.60 36.65
N MET A 108 0.00 7.39 36.74
CA MET A 108 0.11 6.53 37.93
C MET A 108 1.56 6.06 38.14
N LYS A 109 2.24 5.62 37.07
CA LYS A 109 3.65 5.20 37.13
C LYS A 109 4.59 6.34 37.51
N THR A 110 4.38 7.56 36.99
CA THR A 110 5.19 8.73 37.36
C THR A 110 5.00 9.14 38.81
N SER A 111 3.80 8.99 39.37
CA SER A 111 3.54 9.28 40.78
C SER A 111 4.30 8.31 41.70
N ILE A 112 4.26 7.00 41.39
CA ILE A 112 4.96 5.98 42.18
C ILE A 112 6.48 6.15 42.05
N HIS A 113 6.99 6.45 40.85
CA HIS A 113 8.42 6.65 40.66
C HIS A 113 8.94 7.87 41.42
N ALA A 114 8.19 8.97 41.42
CA ALA A 114 8.57 10.18 42.15
C ALA A 114 8.66 9.95 43.67
N ASP A 115 7.72 9.20 44.26
CA ASP A 115 7.76 8.83 45.68
C ASP A 115 8.95 7.92 46.01
N LEU A 116 9.25 6.93 45.16
CA LEU A 116 10.39 6.03 45.35
C LEU A 116 11.73 6.77 45.24
N ASP A 117 11.86 7.69 44.28
CA ASP A 117 13.07 8.48 44.09
C ASP A 117 13.31 9.44 45.27
N ALA A 118 12.24 10.04 45.81
CA ALA A 118 12.31 10.86 47.02
C ALA A 118 12.74 10.04 48.26
N PHE A 119 12.19 8.83 48.42
CA PHE A 119 12.58 7.92 49.50
C PHE A 119 14.06 7.50 49.40
N HIS A 120 14.53 7.08 48.22
CA HIS A 120 15.92 6.69 48.01
C HIS A 120 16.90 7.82 48.28
N SER A 121 16.56 9.05 47.87
CA SER A 121 17.36 10.25 48.15
C SER A 121 17.51 10.50 49.66
N GLY A 122 16.41 10.46 50.41
CA GLY A 122 16.42 10.63 51.86
C GLY A 122 17.21 9.54 52.59
N PHE A 123 17.03 8.28 52.17
CA PHE A 123 17.80 7.15 52.69
C PHE A 123 19.30 7.30 52.41
N GLN A 124 19.68 7.66 51.19
CA GLN A 124 21.08 7.87 50.80
C GLN A 124 21.72 9.02 51.59
N ALA A 125 20.99 10.13 51.80
CA ALA A 125 21.47 11.26 52.59
C ALA A 125 21.76 10.84 54.03
N CYS A 126 20.83 10.12 54.66
CA CYS A 126 21.02 9.59 56.02
C CYS A 126 22.22 8.61 56.08
N ALA A 127 22.30 7.66 55.16
CA ALA A 127 23.42 6.70 55.11
C ALA A 127 24.77 7.42 54.97
N LYS A 128 24.82 8.47 54.14
CA LYS A 128 26.02 9.30 53.97
C LYS A 128 26.38 10.05 55.24
N GLU A 129 25.42 10.66 55.92
CA GLU A 129 25.66 11.34 57.20
C GLU A 129 26.19 10.39 58.27
N VAL A 130 25.61 9.19 58.39
CA VAL A 130 26.09 8.15 59.32
C VAL A 130 27.52 7.75 58.98
N LEU A 131 27.81 7.50 57.69
CA LEU A 131 29.16 7.14 57.26
C LEU A 131 30.16 8.27 57.58
N GLN A 132 29.76 9.51 57.34
CA GLN A 132 30.58 10.69 57.56
C GLN A 132 30.86 10.91 59.05
N TYR A 133 29.84 10.71 59.91
CA TYR A 133 29.99 10.72 61.36
C TYR A 133 30.98 9.66 61.83
N LEU A 134 30.84 8.42 61.35
CA LEU A 134 31.74 7.32 61.68
C LEU A 134 33.20 7.60 61.23
N THR A 135 33.40 8.26 60.09
CA THR A 135 34.74 8.65 59.62
C THR A 135 35.34 9.86 60.34
N MET A 136 34.51 10.73 60.95
CA MET A 136 34.98 11.88 61.72
C MET A 136 35.26 11.57 63.20
N CYS A 137 34.87 10.39 63.70
CA CYS A 137 35.12 9.95 65.07
C CYS A 137 36.48 9.22 65.27
N HIS A 138 37.49 9.52 64.46
CA HIS A 138 38.83 8.91 64.55
C HIS A 138 39.93 9.96 64.61
#